data_AF-A0A1V0QUR5-F1
#
_entry.id   AF-A0A1V0QUR5-F1
#
_cell.length_a   1.000
_cell.length_b   1.000
_cell.length_c   1.000
_cell.angle_alpha   90.00
_cell.angle_beta   90.00
_cell.angle_gamma   90.00
#
_symmetry.space_group_name_H-M   'P 1'
#
loop_
_entity.id
_entity.type
_entity.pdbx_description
1 polymer ?
#
loop_
_entity_poly.entity_id
_entity_poly.type
_entity_poly.pdbx_seq_one_letter_code
_entity_poly.pdbx_strand_id
1 'polypeptide(L)' 'MRYEFRIAGIVPDTLAAGFPELDRIPVPEQTLLFGSVTDEAHLYGLLTRFQSLGLRVLEMRRLPA' A
#
# COMPACT_ATOMS: atom_id res chain seq x y z
N MET A 1 -23.74 -9.01 -2.74
CA MET A 1 -22.62 -8.58 -1.87
C MET A 1 -21.37 -8.52 -2.72
N ARG A 2 -20.54 -7.47 -2.60
CA ARG A 2 -19.33 -7.27 -3.43
C ARG A 2 -18.10 -7.59 -2.60
N TYR A 3 -17.19 -8.36 -3.17
CA TYR A 3 -15.96 -8.79 -2.52
C TYR A 3 -14.75 -8.27 -3.32
N GLU A 4 -13.68 -7.89 -2.62
CA GLU A 4 -12.39 -7.53 -3.20
C GLU A 4 -11.33 -8.50 -2.68
N PHE A 5 -10.49 -8.99 -3.59
CA PHE A 5 -9.42 -9.93 -3.26
C PHE A 5 -8.09 -9.31 -3.69
N ARG A 6 -7.24 -8.99 -2.71
CA ARG A 6 -5.86 -8.55 -2.95
C ARG A 6 -4.95 -9.77 -2.96
N ILE A 7 -4.43 -10.11 -4.13
CA ILE A 7 -3.53 -11.24 -4.32
C ILE A 7 -2.10 -10.70 -4.39
N ALA A 8 -1.20 -11.27 -3.57
CA ALA A 8 0.21 -10.90 -3.57
C ALA A 8 0.91 -11.35 -4.87
N GLY A 9 1.84 -10.54 -5.37
CA GLY A 9 2.53 -10.82 -6.61
C GLY A 9 1.69 -10.57 -7.87
N ILE A 10 2.28 -10.90 -9.01
CA ILE A 10 1.66 -10.73 -10.33
C ILE A 10 0.83 -11.98 -10.62
N VAL A 11 -0.49 -11.84 -10.73
CA VAL A 11 -1.36 -12.90 -11.27
C VAL A 11 -1.32 -12.81 -12.80
N PRO A 12 -0.73 -13.79 -13.52
CA PRO A 12 -0.67 -13.76 -14.98
C PRO A 12 -2.08 -13.88 -15.59
N ASP A 13 -2.26 -13.34 -16.80
CA ASP A 13 -3.56 -13.32 -17.47
C ASP A 13 -4.15 -14.73 -17.67
N THR A 14 -3.29 -15.72 -17.91
CA THR A 14 -3.70 -17.13 -18.08
C THR A 14 -4.30 -17.73 -16.82
N LEU A 15 -3.80 -17.34 -15.64
CA LEU A 15 -4.34 -17.77 -14.35
C LEU A 15 -5.57 -16.95 -13.97
N ALA A 16 -5.56 -15.66 -14.27
CA ALA A 16 -6.71 -14.76 -14.06
C ALA A 16 -7.94 -15.19 -14.86
N ALA A 17 -7.75 -15.78 -16.06
CA ALA A 17 -8.84 -16.29 -16.89
C ALA A 17 -9.69 -17.39 -16.20
N GLY A 18 -9.18 -18.01 -15.12
CA GLY A 18 -9.95 -18.95 -14.29
C GLY A 18 -10.98 -18.31 -13.37
N PHE A 19 -11.01 -16.97 -13.24
CA PHE A 19 -11.91 -16.22 -12.36
C PHE A 19 -12.75 -15.18 -13.14
N PRO A 20 -13.60 -15.60 -14.09
CA PRO A 20 -14.31 -14.69 -15.01
C PRO A 20 -15.31 -13.74 -14.31
N GLU A 21 -15.72 -14.03 -13.09
CA GLU A 21 -16.62 -13.20 -12.29
C GLU A 21 -15.92 -12.06 -11.53
N LEU A 22 -14.58 -11.98 -11.58
CA LEU A 22 -13.78 -11.00 -10.85
C LEU A 22 -12.99 -10.09 -11.79
N ASP A 23 -13.09 -8.77 -11.59
CA ASP A 23 -12.23 -7.80 -12.28
C ASP A 23 -10.83 -7.76 -11.65
N ARG A 24 -9.80 -7.99 -12.45
CA ARG A 24 -8.40 -7.91 -12.01
C ARG A 24 -7.84 -6.51 -12.21
N ILE A 25 -7.37 -5.90 -11.13
CA ILE A 25 -6.58 -4.67 -11.16
C ILE A 25 -5.22 -4.96 -10.51
N PRO A 26 -4.10 -4.85 -11.24
CA PRO A 26 -2.77 -4.97 -10.63
C PRO A 26 -2.58 -3.87 -9.57
N VAL A 27 -2.21 -4.27 -8.35
CA VAL A 27 -1.91 -3.35 -7.25
C VAL A 27 -0.44 -3.49 -6.83
N PRO A 28 0.27 -2.40 -6.49
CA PRO A 28 1.67 -2.50 -6.09
C PRO A 28 1.83 -3.20 -4.73
N GLU A 29 2.91 -3.97 -4.55
CA GLU A 29 3.29 -4.57 -3.26
C GLU A 29 3.77 -3.47 -2.29
N GLN A 30 2.86 -2.93 -1.47
CA GLN A 30 3.17 -1.85 -0.54
C GLN A 30 2.95 -2.28 0.91
N THR A 31 3.85 -1.83 1.79
CA THR A 31 3.64 -1.88 3.24
C THR A 31 3.07 -0.53 3.69
N LEU A 32 1.85 -0.56 4.23
CA LEU A 32 1.20 0.62 4.79
C LEU A 32 1.54 0.76 6.27
N LEU A 33 2.11 1.92 6.65
CA LEU A 33 2.32 2.32 8.03
C LEU A 33 1.39 3.50 8.33
N PHE A 34 0.54 3.37 9.36
CA PHE A 34 -0.40 4.40 9.79
C PHE A 34 -0.32 4.61 11.30
N GLY A 35 -0.61 5.83 11.74
CA GLY A 35 -0.55 6.22 13.15
C GLY A 35 -0.73 7.73 13.32
N SER A 36 -0.84 8.18 14.57
CA SER A 36 -0.94 9.59 14.88
C SER A 36 0.39 10.31 14.63
N VAL A 37 0.33 11.39 13.86
CA VAL A 37 1.43 12.34 13.68
C VAL A 37 1.02 13.62 14.38
N THR A 38 1.76 14.00 15.42
CA THR A 38 1.37 15.06 16.37
C THR A 38 1.62 16.46 15.81
N ASP A 39 2.70 16.61 15.05
CA ASP A 39 3.18 17.87 14.51
C ASP A 39 4.19 17.60 13.37
N GLU A 40 4.71 18.66 12.77
CA GLU A 40 5.64 18.57 11.64
C GLU A 40 7.01 18.00 12.06
N ALA A 41 7.49 18.28 13.28
CA ALA A 41 8.77 17.77 13.76
C ALA A 41 8.72 16.25 13.94
N HIS A 42 7.61 15.73 14.47
CA HIS A 42 7.35 14.30 14.56
C HIS A 42 7.31 13.66 13.16
N LEU A 43 6.66 14.30 12.18
CA LEU A 43 6.64 13.81 10.80
C LEU A 43 8.05 13.67 10.20
N TYR A 44 8.88 14.72 10.29
CA TYR A 44 10.25 14.68 9.77
C TYR A 44 11.12 13.66 10.49
N GLY A 45 10.89 13.44 11.79
CA GLY A 45 11.53 12.37 12.56
C GLY A 45 11.22 10.98 11.99
N LEU A 46 9.96 10.71 11.65
CA LEU A 46 9.56 9.45 11.01
C LEU A 46 10.21 9.27 9.63
N LEU A 47 10.21 10.32 8.79
CA LEU A 47 10.82 10.27 7.45
C LEU A 47 12.34 10.00 7.52
N THR A 48 13.04 10.65 8.45
CA THR A 48 14.47 10.42 8.69
C THR A 48 14.73 8.99 9.14
N ARG A 49 13.89 8.46 10.04
CA ARG A 49 14.01 7.08 10.52
C ARG A 49 13.78 6.06 9.40
N PHE A 50 12.77 6.27 8.55
CA PHE A 50 12.55 5.43 7.38
C PHE A 50 13.77 5.41 6.46
N GLN A 51 14.34 6.59 6.16
CA GLN A 51 15.55 6.69 5.35
C GLN A 51 16.73 5.94 6.00
N SER A 52 16.97 6.11 7.30
CA SER A 52 18.06 5.42 8.01
C SER A 52 17.93 3.88 8.00
N LEU A 53 16.70 3.38 7.87
CA LEU A 53 16.40 1.95 7.81
C LEU A 53 16.38 1.42 6.36
N GLY A 54 16.66 2.26 5.37
CA GLY A 54 16.59 1.89 3.95
C GLY A 54 15.16 1.72 3.42
N LEU A 55 14.15 2.17 4.17
CA LEU A 55 12.76 2.14 3.74
C LEU A 55 12.52 3.28 2.75
N ARG A 56 11.98 2.94 1.56
CA ARG A 56 11.56 3.92 0.57
C ARG A 56 10.08 4.24 0.77
N VAL A 57 9.78 5.48 1.14
CA VAL A 57 8.40 5.98 1.19
C VAL A 57 7.93 6.22 -0.25
N LEU A 58 6.90 5.49 -0.68
CA LEU A 58 6.35 5.60 -2.04
C LEU A 58 5.21 6.62 -2.13
N GLU A 59 4.42 6.74 -1.06
CA GLU A 59 3.29 7.66 -0.97
C GLU A 59 3.12 8.08 0.49
N MET A 60 2.80 9.36 0.72
CA MET A 60 2.41 9.88 2.02
C MET A 60 1.12 10.66 1.86
N ARG A 61 0.08 10.27 2.57
CA ARG A 61 -1.23 10.92 2.53
C ARG A 61 -1.70 11.27 3.92
N ARG A 62 -2.13 12.51 4.10
CA ARG A 62 -2.92 12.90 5.27
C ARG A 62 -4.30 12.29 5.11
N LEU A 63 -4.67 11.40 6.03
CA LEU A 63 -6.01 10.83 6.07
C LEU A 63 -6.99 11.88 6.60
N PRO A 64 -8.25 11.90 6.10
CA PRO A 64 -9.30 12.69 6.73
C PRO A 64 -9.53 12.20 8.17
N ALA A 65 -10.02 13.11 9.01
CA ALA A 65 -10.47 12.78 10.36
C ALA A 65 -11.73 11.90 10.33
#